data_AF-A0AAW6CHX2-F1
#
_entry.id   AF-A0AAW6CHX2-F1
#
_cell.length_a   1.000
_cell.length_b   1.000
_cell.length_c   1.000
_cell.angle_alpha   90.00
_cell.angle_beta   90.00
_cell.angle_gamma   90.00
#
_symmetry.space_group_name_H-M   'P 1'
#
loop_
_entity.id
_entity.type
_entity.pdbx_description
1 polymer ?
#
loop_
_entity_poly.entity_id
_entity_poly.type
_entity_poly.pdbx_seq_one_letter_code
_entity_poly.pdbx_strand_id
1 'polypeptide(L)' 'MAVKAIAHSYWRSIKRGARTFESVLDPVKEDVRTLARADVADGIITQEEYQQYIGEIYEPATETV' A
#
# COMPACT_ATOMS: atom_id res chain seq x y z
N MET A 1 -9.36 9.76 -6.69
CA MET A 1 -10.35 8.69 -6.46
C MET A 1 -10.51 8.50 -4.96
N ALA A 2 -11.68 8.09 -4.47
CA ALA A 2 -11.87 7.80 -3.05
C ALA A 2 -11.43 6.36 -2.74
N VAL A 3 -10.57 6.20 -1.73
CA VAL A 3 -10.12 4.87 -1.25
C VAL A 3 -11.32 4.11 -0.69
N LYS A 4 -11.55 2.88 -1.17
CA LYS A 4 -12.64 2.04 -0.66
C LYS A 4 -12.35 1.62 0.78
N ALA A 5 -13.36 1.63 1.65
CA ALA A 5 -13.23 1.21 3.05
C ALA A 5 -12.61 -0.20 3.20
N ILE A 6 -12.92 -1.11 2.28
CA ILE A 6 -12.36 -2.47 2.26
C ILE A 6 -10.83 -2.48 2.08
N ALA A 7 -10.25 -1.49 1.39
CA ALA A 7 -8.82 -1.37 1.20
C ALA A 7 -8.07 -1.21 2.53
N HIS A 8 -8.63 -0.44 3.48
CA HIS A 8 -8.05 -0.31 4.81
C HIS A 8 -8.00 -1.63 5.58
N SER A 9 -9.03 -2.48 5.40
CA SER A 9 -9.04 -3.82 6.00
C SER A 9 -7.94 -4.69 5.40
N TYR A 10 -7.81 -4.71 4.07
CA TYR A 10 -6.74 -5.44 3.39
C TYR A 10 -5.36 -4.95 3.83
N TRP A 11 -5.14 -3.64 3.87
CA TRP A 11 -3.89 -3.06 4.28
C TRP A 11 -3.50 -3.45 5.71
N ARG A 12 -4.45 -3.37 6.65
CA ARG A 12 -4.24 -3.86 8.03
C ARG A 12 -3.90 -5.34 8.10
N SER A 13 -4.53 -6.19 7.29
CA SER A 13 -4.23 -7.62 7.25
C SER A 13 -2.84 -7.91 6.67
N ILE A 14 -2.43 -7.16 5.65
CA ILE A 14 -1.09 -7.28 5.03
C ILE A 14 0.00 -6.92 6.04
N LYS A 15 -0.13 -5.77 6.73
CA LYS A 15 0.83 -5.37 7.77
C LYS A 15 0.96 -6.37 8.92
N ARG A 16 -0.10 -7.14 9.20
CA ARG A 16 -0.08 -8.21 10.22
C ARG A 16 0.47 -9.55 9.71
N GLY A 17 0.83 -9.66 8.43
CA GLY A 17 1.25 -10.91 7.81
C GLY A 17 0.13 -11.94 7.63
N ALA A 18 -1.13 -11.57 7.87
CA ALA A 18 -2.28 -12.47 7.72
C ALA A 18 -2.68 -12.67 6.26
N ARG A 19 -2.15 -11.83 5.35
CA ARG A 19 -2.50 -11.81 3.93
C ARG A 19 -1.35 -11.22 3.11
N THR A 20 -1.19 -11.67 1.87
CA THR A 20 -0.26 -11.08 0.89
C THR A 20 -0.99 -10.11 -0.06
N PHE A 21 -0.27 -9.11 -0.58
CA PHE A 21 -0.83 -8.15 -1.54
C PHE A 21 -1.36 -8.79 -2.82
N GLU A 22 -0.71 -9.85 -3.32
CA GLU A 22 -1.17 -10.59 -4.50
C GLU A 22 -2.59 -11.15 -4.36
N SER A 23 -2.99 -11.50 -3.14
CA SER A 23 -4.33 -12.04 -2.83
C SER A 23 -5.43 -10.98 -2.71
N VAL A 24 -5.08 -9.69 -2.80
CA VAL A 24 -6.04 -8.58 -2.81
C VAL A 24 -6.77 -8.58 -4.15
N LEU A 25 -8.06 -8.23 -4.13
CA LEU A 25 -8.84 -8.09 -5.36
C LEU A 25 -8.29 -6.94 -6.22
N ASP A 26 -8.13 -7.17 -7.53
CA ASP A 26 -7.63 -6.16 -8.47
C ASP A 26 -8.29 -4.76 -8.37
N PRO A 27 -9.62 -4.61 -8.21
CA PRO A 27 -10.24 -3.28 -8.05
C PRO A 27 -9.89 -2.57 -6.74
N VAL A 28 -9.19 -3.24 -5.81
CA VAL A 28 -8.79 -2.73 -4.50
C VAL A 28 -7.26 -2.61 -4.37
N LYS A 29 -6.49 -3.25 -5.26
CA LYS A 29 -5.02 -3.20 -5.24
C LYS A 29 -4.50 -1.76 -5.30
N GLU A 30 -5.07 -0.93 -6.17
CA GLU A 30 -4.64 0.48 -6.30
C GLU A 30 -4.94 1.31 -5.05
N ASP A 31 -6.10 1.06 -4.43
CA ASP A 31 -6.46 1.69 -3.16
C ASP A 31 -5.48 1.27 -2.04
N VAL A 32 -5.06 0.01 -2.01
CA VAL A 32 -4.06 -0.50 -1.05
C VAL A 32 -2.67 0.09 -1.32
N ARG A 33 -2.25 0.22 -2.59
CA ARG A 33 -1.00 0.94 -2.94
C ARG A 33 -1.05 2.39 -2.47
N THR A 34 -2.17 3.07 -2.67
CA THR A 34 -2.38 4.45 -2.23
C THR A 34 -2.20 4.57 -0.71
N LEU A 35 -2.78 3.65 0.07
CA LEU A 35 -2.61 3.62 1.51
C LEU A 35 -1.17 3.31 1.93
N ALA A 36 -0.52 2.36 1.28
CA ALA A 36 0.88 2.03 1.58
C ALA A 36 1.83 3.20 1.25
N ARG A 37 1.61 3.91 0.15
CA ARG A 37 2.37 5.13 -0.19
C ARG A 37 2.14 6.26 0.82
N ALA A 38 0.91 6.43 1.29
CA ALA A 38 0.61 7.39 2.35
C ALA A 38 1.34 7.03 3.66
N ASP A 39 1.33 5.75 4.06
CA ASP A 39 2.07 5.29 5.25
C ASP A 39 3.60 5.53 5.09
N VAL A 40 4.17 5.41 3.88
CA VAL A 40 5.57 5.78 3.62
C VAL A 40 5.79 7.29 3.76
N ALA A 41 4.91 8.10 3.17
CA ALA A 41 5.00 9.57 3.24
C ALA A 41 4.86 10.10 4.67
N ASP A 42 4.00 9.48 5.47
CA ASP A 42 3.78 9.79 6.88
C ASP A 42 4.89 9.23 7.80
N GLY A 43 5.85 8.46 7.25
CA GLY A 43 6.94 7.83 8.01
C GLY A 43 6.47 6.68 8.92
N ILE A 44 5.27 6.13 8.68
CA ILE A 44 4.71 5.00 9.41
C ILE A 44 5.41 3.70 9.03
N ILE A 45 5.79 3.56 7.75
CA ILE A 45 6.60 2.44 7.24
C ILE A 45 7.75 2.97 6.38
N THR A 46 8.80 2.17 6.22
CA THR A 46 9.92 2.49 5.32
C THR A 46 9.63 2.10 3.87
N GLN A 47 10.50 2.53 2.95
CA GLN A 47 10.42 2.15 1.53
C GLN A 47 10.68 0.64 1.33
N GLU A 48 11.56 0.05 2.15
CA GLU A 48 11.84 -1.38 2.15
C GLU A 48 10.61 -2.16 2.65
N GLU A 49 9.94 -1.68 3.69
CA GLU A 49 8.70 -2.28 4.19
C GLU A 49 7.58 -2.19 3.15
N TYR A 50 7.47 -1.07 2.41
CA TYR A 50 6.56 -0.98 1.26
C TYR A 50 6.85 -2.09 0.25
N GLN A 51 8.11 -2.28 -0.13
CA GLN A 51 8.49 -3.32 -1.08
C GLN A 51 8.20 -4.72 -0.54
N GLN A 52 8.41 -4.96 0.76
CA GLN A 52 8.07 -6.24 1.38
C GLN A 52 6.56 -6.52 1.40
N TYR A 53 5.74 -5.49 1.67
CA TYR A 53 4.29 -5.66 1.77
C TYR A 53 3.59 -5.71 0.41
N ILE A 54 4.02 -4.87 -0.53
CA ILE A 54 3.39 -4.70 -1.85
C ILE A 54 4.05 -5.56 -2.92
N GLY A 55 5.35 -5.87 -2.78
CA GLY A 55 6.14 -6.57 -3.80
C GLY A 55 6.60 -5.67 -4.94
N GLU A 56 6.39 -4.37 -4.84
CA GLU A 56 6.76 -3.36 -5.84
C GLU A 56 7.80 -2.40 -5.24
N ILE A 57 8.72 -1.92 -6.07
CA ILE A 57 9.66 -0.88 -5.63
C ILE A 57 8.84 0.39 -5.35
N TYR A 58 9.10 1.02 -4.20
CA TYR A 58 8.50 2.32 -3.91
C TYR A 58 9.10 3.37 -4.85
N GLU A 59 8.28 3.84 -5.80
CA GLU A 59 8.60 5.01 -6.59
C GLU A 59 7.87 6.21 -5.97
N PRO A 60 8.60 7.17 -5.38
CA PRO A 60 7.96 8.41 -4.96
C PRO A 60 7.32 9.03 -6.21
N ALA A 61 6.10 9.53 -6.07
CA ALA A 61 5.50 10.33 -7.13
C ALA A 61 6.48 11.46 -7.41
N THR A 62 7.11 11.43 -8.57
CA THR A 62 8.02 12.48 -8.99
C THR A 62 7.18 13.74 -9.11
N GLU A 63 7.25 14.60 -8.10
CA GLU A 63 6.80 15.98 -8.23
C GLU A 63 7.57 16.57 -9.41
N THR A 64 6.87 16.71 -10.53
CA THR A 64 7.29 17.59 -11.60
C THR A 64 7.09 18.99 -11.06
N VAL A 65 8.19 19.56 -10.54
CA VAL A 65 8.33 20.97 -10.17
C VAL A 65 8.05 21.86 -11.36
#